data_AF-A0A2P7UQZ2-F1
#
_entry.id   AF-A0A2P7UQZ2-F1
#
_cell.length_a   1.000
_cell.length_b   1.000
_cell.length_c   1.000
_cell.angle_alpha   90.00
_cell.angle_beta   90.00
_cell.angle_gamma   90.00
#
_symmetry.space_group_name_H-M   'P 1'
#
loop_
_entity.id
_entity.type
_entity.pdbx_description
1 polymer ?
#
loop_
_entity_poly.entity_id
_entity_poly.type
_entity_poly.pdbx_seq_one_letter_code
_entity_poly.pdbx_strand_id
1 'polypeptide(L)'
;MDENRWLTDLKERADQTIFRDVQFTASMEERVRQRVRPRTGWMTGWKKLSLPGVVLIMGLLLWFGLPTKEEGQSAQQEVKAPQQETQIPSLLPGGQIVEADLWKLSPSLSSIYGNQSFSYLGEKPVRIMTDQDGFYEGQTQRVIWLLNGEYAPEVEIAAYNTDGTRLALGSYEVMDPLYDADGHFPSGIVLPEPGKWKLEVRSGGKHLGQVFVEVKKGIAPANRQLVGPIIQQYLETESDQLGWLGKHREINVELLGVEAPDAAKRTVYAWVKITGSNSSALSAPMAFQIVYNGNDYRVTNFKMPEDGSNYQSSLQKLFPPKVLEQINNRSKAK
;
A
#
# COMPACT_ATOMS: atom_id res chain seq x y z
N MET A 1 19.10 25.97 -23.98
CA MET A 1 18.92 25.43 -22.61
C MET A 1 19.89 24.27 -22.48
N ASP A 2 20.71 24.25 -21.43
CA ASP A 2 21.74 23.22 -21.24
C ASP A 2 21.11 21.86 -20.93
N GLU A 3 21.28 20.90 -21.84
CA GLU A 3 20.81 19.51 -21.70
C GLU A 3 21.34 18.86 -20.41
N ASN A 4 22.56 19.22 -20.01
CA ASN A 4 23.18 18.73 -18.77
C ASN A 4 22.43 19.19 -17.52
N ARG A 5 21.84 20.40 -17.55
CA ARG A 5 21.10 21.01 -16.44
C ARG A 5 19.73 20.37 -16.28
N TRP A 6 19.09 20.04 -17.39
CA TRP A 6 17.81 19.32 -17.39
C TRP A 6 17.94 17.87 -16.90
N LEU A 7 19.04 17.19 -17.25
CA LEU A 7 19.33 15.84 -16.75
C LEU A 7 19.66 15.85 -15.24
N THR A 8 20.28 16.92 -14.73
CA THR A 8 20.51 17.06 -13.29
C THR A 8 19.21 17.31 -12.54
N ASP A 9 18.34 18.19 -13.04
CA ASP A 9 17.02 18.46 -12.44
C ASP A 9 16.11 17.22 -12.45
N LEU A 10 16.17 16.40 -13.51
CA LEU A 10 15.42 15.14 -13.60
C LEU A 10 15.93 14.09 -12.61
N LYS A 11 17.25 14.00 -12.45
CA LYS A 11 17.87 13.10 -11.47
C LYS A 11 17.52 13.54 -10.05
N GLU A 12 17.60 14.83 -9.76
CA GLU A 12 17.27 15.39 -8.44
C GLU A 12 15.79 15.21 -8.08
N ARG A 13 14.87 15.37 -9.05
CA ARG A 13 13.44 15.07 -8.83
C ARG A 13 13.15 13.57 -8.67
N ALA A 14 13.86 12.71 -9.39
CA ALA A 14 13.73 11.26 -9.23
C ALA A 14 14.23 10.79 -7.85
N ASP A 15 15.29 11.41 -7.33
CA ASP A 15 15.85 11.11 -6.01
C ASP A 15 15.00 11.65 -4.83
N GLN A 16 14.18 12.68 -5.06
CA GLN A 16 13.26 13.26 -4.06
C GLN A 16 11.92 12.52 -3.94
N THR A 17 11.52 11.76 -4.95
CA THR A 17 10.27 10.97 -4.94
C THR A 17 10.58 9.55 -4.46
N ILE A 18 9.66 8.89 -3.76
CA ILE A 18 9.82 7.59 -3.10
C ILE A 18 9.95 6.44 -4.14
N PHE A 19 11.01 6.44 -4.94
CA PHE A 19 11.37 5.40 -5.91
C PHE A 19 12.88 5.17 -5.87
N ARG A 20 13.38 4.66 -4.73
CA ARG A 20 14.82 4.43 -4.52
C ARG A 20 15.43 3.21 -5.23
N ASP A 21 14.69 2.50 -6.07
CA ASP A 21 15.19 1.29 -6.75
C ASP A 21 15.38 1.44 -8.27
N VAL A 22 15.31 2.64 -8.84
CA VAL A 22 15.70 2.85 -10.24
C VAL A 22 17.10 3.47 -10.30
N GLN A 23 18.12 2.63 -10.21
CA GLN A 23 19.46 3.05 -10.63
C GLN A 23 19.46 3.23 -12.15
N PHE A 24 19.62 4.46 -12.63
CA PHE A 24 19.87 4.74 -14.04
C PHE A 24 21.18 4.04 -14.44
N THR A 25 21.06 2.86 -15.06
CA THR A 25 22.23 2.19 -15.64
C THR A 25 22.70 2.99 -16.86
N ALA A 26 24.01 2.93 -17.18
CA ALA A 26 24.55 3.57 -18.38
C ALA A 26 23.81 3.12 -19.68
N SER A 27 23.25 1.91 -19.67
CA SER A 27 22.45 1.37 -20.77
C SER A 27 21.02 1.91 -20.85
N MET A 28 20.47 2.48 -19.77
CA MET A 28 19.21 3.24 -19.77
C MET A 28 19.44 4.67 -20.26
N GLU A 29 20.54 5.31 -19.84
CA GLU A 29 20.93 6.65 -20.32
C GLU A 29 21.16 6.65 -21.85
N GLU A 30 21.85 5.62 -22.37
CA GLU A 30 22.10 5.48 -23.80
C GLU A 30 20.81 5.20 -24.59
N ARG A 31 19.85 4.47 -24.01
CA ARG A 31 18.52 4.22 -24.61
C ARG A 31 17.68 5.49 -24.67
N VAL A 32 17.76 6.35 -23.66
CA VAL A 32 17.11 7.67 -23.67
C VAL A 32 17.79 8.58 -24.70
N ARG A 33 19.13 8.61 -24.75
CA ARG A 33 19.90 9.34 -25.78
C ARG A 33 19.54 8.92 -27.20
N GLN A 34 19.37 7.63 -27.46
CA GLN A 34 18.97 7.13 -28.77
C GLN A 34 17.53 7.47 -29.13
N ARG A 35 16.63 7.53 -28.15
CA ARG A 35 15.22 7.89 -28.35
C ARG A 35 15.01 9.40 -28.52
N VAL A 36 15.93 10.21 -27.99
CA VAL A 36 15.88 11.68 -28.03
C VAL A 36 16.77 12.28 -29.13
N ARG A 37 17.63 11.49 -29.78
CA ARG A 37 18.39 11.99 -30.95
C ARG A 37 17.41 12.53 -32.00
N PRO A 38 17.49 13.82 -32.37
CA PRO A 38 16.65 14.36 -33.41
C PRO A 38 17.03 13.67 -34.72
N ARG A 39 16.03 13.10 -35.38
CA ARG A 39 16.15 12.50 -36.70
C ARG A 39 16.37 13.64 -37.70
N THR A 40 17.61 14.07 -37.86
CA THR A 40 18.02 15.04 -38.89
C THR A 40 18.04 14.32 -40.24
N GLY A 41 17.07 14.63 -41.11
CA GLY A 41 17.05 14.11 -42.47
C GLY A 41 15.77 14.38 -43.23
N TRP A 42 15.69 15.58 -43.79
CA TRP A 42 14.96 15.94 -45.02
C TRP A 42 13.46 16.33 -44.90
N MET A 43 13.22 17.62 -44.69
CA MET A 43 12.39 18.40 -45.63
C MET A 43 12.92 19.84 -45.67
N THR A 44 13.58 20.13 -46.78
CA THR A 44 14.03 21.46 -47.19
C THR A 44 12.83 22.31 -47.60
N GLY A 45 12.72 23.49 -47.00
CA GLY A 45 12.26 24.68 -47.70
C GLY A 45 10.85 25.17 -47.42
N TRP A 46 10.69 26.01 -46.41
CA TRP A 46 10.21 27.36 -46.69
C TRP A 46 10.75 28.41 -45.71
N LYS A 47 10.90 29.60 -46.28
CA LYS A 47 11.71 30.72 -45.84
C LYS A 47 10.94 31.58 -44.82
N LYS A 48 11.71 32.07 -43.83
CA LYS A 48 11.74 33.45 -43.29
C LYS A 48 10.45 34.08 -42.76
N LEU A 49 10.45 34.46 -41.47
CA LEU A 49 10.11 35.78 -40.92
C LEU A 49 10.32 35.72 -39.38
N SER A 50 11.52 36.05 -38.87
CA SER A 50 11.88 37.34 -38.22
C SER A 50 10.93 37.81 -37.09
N LEU A 51 11.43 37.74 -35.85
CA LEU A 51 11.04 38.48 -34.62
C LEU A 51 10.95 40.02 -34.82
N PRO A 52 10.54 40.87 -33.83
CA PRO A 52 9.91 40.69 -32.50
C PRO A 52 8.77 41.71 -32.17
N GLY A 53 8.03 41.48 -31.06
CA GLY A 53 7.68 42.53 -30.08
C GLY A 53 6.31 43.25 -30.14
N VAL A 54 5.85 43.59 -28.93
CA VAL A 54 4.85 44.62 -28.53
C VAL A 54 3.39 44.19 -28.35
N VAL A 55 3.06 43.87 -27.09
CA VAL A 55 2.05 44.48 -26.20
C VAL A 55 0.88 45.27 -26.83
N LEU A 56 -0.30 45.08 -26.18
CA LEU A 56 -1.47 45.99 -26.06
C LEU A 56 -2.62 45.82 -27.07
N ILE A 57 -3.80 45.41 -26.52
CA ILE A 57 -5.11 46.10 -26.57
C ILE A 57 -6.31 45.18 -26.88
N MET A 58 -7.33 45.32 -26.01
CA MET A 58 -8.79 45.24 -26.18
C MET A 58 -9.31 44.30 -27.29
N GLY A 59 -10.22 43.38 -27.01
CA GLY A 59 -11.48 43.59 -26.31
C GLY A 59 -12.63 43.10 -27.21
N LEU A 60 -13.84 43.04 -26.63
CA LEU A 60 -15.10 42.53 -27.19
C LEU A 60 -15.23 41.00 -27.26
N LEU A 61 -16.36 40.37 -26.95
CA LEU A 61 -17.66 40.69 -26.32
C LEU A 61 -18.27 39.29 -26.05
N LEU A 62 -18.82 39.02 -24.87
CA LEU A 62 -20.28 39.07 -24.60
C LEU A 62 -21.16 38.25 -25.57
N TRP A 63 -21.78 37.20 -25.02
CA TRP A 63 -23.04 36.50 -25.36
C TRP A 63 -22.88 35.05 -24.87
N PHE A 64 -23.52 34.51 -23.83
CA PHE A 64 -24.88 34.61 -23.30
C PHE A 64 -24.78 34.69 -21.75
N GLY A 65 -25.60 35.38 -20.97
CA GLY A 65 -27.05 35.49 -21.04
C GLY A 65 -27.70 34.52 -20.06
N LEU A 66 -27.94 34.94 -18.79
CA LEU A 66 -29.27 35.02 -18.17
C LEU A 66 -29.21 35.53 -16.70
N PRO A 67 -30.27 36.23 -16.23
CA PRO A 67 -30.34 36.99 -14.98
C PRO A 67 -31.06 36.26 -13.82
N THR A 68 -31.05 36.94 -12.68
CA THR A 68 -31.62 36.66 -11.34
C THR A 68 -33.14 36.86 -11.19
N LYS A 69 -33.67 36.32 -10.08
CA LYS A 69 -34.89 36.69 -9.27
C LYS A 69 -36.24 36.16 -9.76
N GLU A 70 -37.24 35.77 -8.94
CA GLU A 70 -37.75 36.09 -7.58
C GLU A 70 -38.52 34.85 -7.03
N GLU A 71 -38.48 34.48 -5.74
CA GLU A 71 -39.33 34.92 -4.60
C GLU A 71 -40.84 34.61 -4.73
N GLY A 72 -41.42 33.84 -3.79
CA GLY A 72 -42.89 33.68 -3.72
C GLY A 72 -43.46 32.45 -2.99
N GLN A 73 -43.52 32.53 -1.66
CA GLN A 73 -44.67 32.20 -0.80
C GLN A 73 -45.32 30.80 -0.75
N SER A 74 -45.36 30.34 0.51
CA SER A 74 -46.28 29.43 1.18
C SER A 74 -47.69 29.30 0.61
N ALA A 75 -48.14 28.05 0.47
CA ALA A 75 -49.52 27.67 0.71
C ALA A 75 -49.52 26.38 1.56
N GLN A 76 -50.04 26.52 2.77
CA GLN A 76 -50.45 25.42 3.63
C GLN A 76 -51.48 24.57 2.90
N GLN A 77 -51.27 23.26 2.90
CA GLN A 77 -52.35 22.31 2.67
C GLN A 77 -52.32 21.30 3.81
N GLU A 78 -53.17 21.58 4.80
CA GLU A 78 -53.51 20.69 5.89
C GLU A 78 -54.42 19.58 5.32
N VAL A 79 -53.90 18.36 5.21
CA VAL A 79 -54.73 17.14 5.11
C VAL A 79 -54.18 16.13 6.10
N LYS A 80 -54.97 15.89 7.14
CA LYS A 80 -54.79 14.87 8.16
C LYS A 80 -55.37 13.55 7.67
N ALA A 81 -54.54 12.53 7.45
CA ALA A 81 -54.84 11.08 7.51
C ALA A 81 -53.59 10.26 7.10
N PRO A 82 -53.56 8.94 7.35
CA PRO A 82 -53.35 8.22 8.61
C PRO A 82 -51.96 7.56 8.64
N GLN A 83 -51.64 6.84 9.72
CA GLN A 83 -50.47 5.94 9.79
C GLN A 83 -50.41 5.04 8.54
N GLN A 84 -49.48 5.33 7.63
CA GLN A 84 -49.02 4.35 6.65
C GLN A 84 -47.94 3.54 7.33
N GLU A 85 -48.35 2.39 7.88
CA GLU A 85 -47.51 1.21 7.86
C GLU A 85 -46.89 1.12 6.45
N THR A 86 -45.57 1.23 6.36
CA THR A 86 -44.86 0.91 5.14
C THR A 86 -45.10 -0.58 4.89
N GLN A 87 -46.15 -0.87 4.13
CA GLN A 87 -46.46 -2.19 3.62
C GLN A 87 -45.22 -2.69 2.89
N ILE A 88 -44.54 -3.64 3.53
CA ILE A 88 -43.56 -4.49 2.88
C ILE A 88 -44.35 -5.19 1.76
N PRO A 89 -44.04 -5.01 0.47
CA PRO A 89 -44.69 -5.80 -0.56
C PRO A 89 -44.40 -7.27 -0.26
N SER A 90 -45.47 -8.00 0.02
CA SER A 90 -45.46 -9.44 0.29
C SER A 90 -44.79 -10.15 -0.89
N LEU A 91 -43.54 -10.56 -0.66
CA LEU A 91 -42.76 -11.36 -1.60
C LEU A 91 -43.39 -12.76 -1.72
N LEU A 92 -43.37 -13.26 -2.95
CA LEU A 92 -43.84 -14.56 -3.44
C LEU A 92 -43.59 -15.73 -2.47
N PRO A 93 -44.46 -16.76 -2.46
CA PRO A 93 -44.27 -17.93 -1.62
C PRO A 93 -43.02 -18.70 -2.06
N GLY A 94 -41.97 -18.67 -1.24
CA GLY A 94 -40.75 -19.48 -1.41
C GLY A 94 -39.43 -18.72 -1.50
N GLY A 95 -39.42 -17.39 -1.49
CA GLY A 95 -38.19 -16.61 -1.43
C GLY A 95 -37.66 -16.51 0.00
N GLN A 96 -36.61 -17.25 0.34
CA GLN A 96 -35.85 -16.96 1.56
C GLN A 96 -35.28 -15.54 1.43
N ILE A 97 -35.47 -14.70 2.46
CA ILE A 97 -34.75 -13.43 2.58
C ILE A 97 -33.30 -13.82 2.84
N VAL A 98 -32.50 -13.94 1.79
CA VAL A 98 -31.05 -14.06 1.93
C VAL A 98 -30.57 -12.70 2.41
N GLU A 99 -30.26 -12.62 3.70
CA GLU A 99 -29.62 -11.45 4.29
C GLU A 99 -28.38 -11.10 3.46
N ALA A 100 -28.34 -9.89 2.92
CA ALA A 100 -27.25 -9.47 2.06
C ALA A 100 -25.96 -9.41 2.91
N ASP A 101 -24.95 -10.21 2.57
CA ASP A 101 -23.62 -10.10 3.18
C ASP A 101 -23.01 -8.75 2.78
N LEU A 102 -23.17 -7.76 3.67
CA LEU A 102 -22.65 -6.41 3.52
C LEU A 102 -21.11 -6.36 3.49
N TRP A 103 -20.45 -7.47 3.82
CA TRP A 103 -18.99 -7.64 3.86
C TRP A 103 -18.53 -8.72 2.88
N LYS A 104 -19.23 -8.87 1.75
CA LYS A 104 -18.77 -9.75 0.67
C LYS A 104 -17.46 -9.21 0.09
N LEU A 105 -16.45 -10.08 0.00
CA LEU A 105 -15.16 -9.73 -0.59
C LEU A 105 -15.33 -9.29 -2.05
N SER A 106 -14.57 -8.27 -2.44
CA SER A 106 -14.57 -7.79 -3.80
C SER A 106 -14.02 -8.87 -4.75
N PRO A 107 -14.62 -9.04 -5.94
CA PRO A 107 -14.16 -10.05 -6.88
C PRO A 107 -12.74 -9.75 -7.36
N SER A 108 -11.96 -10.80 -7.55
CA SER A 108 -10.69 -10.73 -8.26
C SER A 108 -10.96 -10.93 -9.75
N LEU A 109 -10.61 -9.93 -10.55
CA LEU A 109 -10.86 -9.89 -11.98
C LEU A 109 -9.55 -9.63 -12.73
N SER A 110 -9.50 -10.07 -13.98
CA SER A 110 -8.40 -9.76 -14.89
C SER A 110 -8.97 -9.12 -16.16
N SER A 111 -8.30 -8.08 -16.66
CA SER A 111 -8.66 -7.40 -17.91
C SER A 111 -7.43 -7.21 -18.79
N ILE A 112 -7.67 -6.87 -20.05
CA ILE A 112 -6.64 -6.58 -21.04
C ILE A 112 -6.87 -5.16 -21.56
N TYR A 113 -5.83 -4.34 -21.50
CA TYR A 113 -5.83 -2.98 -22.05
C TYR A 113 -4.54 -2.76 -22.84
N GLY A 114 -4.64 -2.35 -24.11
CA GLY A 114 -3.47 -2.08 -24.95
C GLY A 114 -2.48 -3.26 -25.04
N ASN A 115 -2.99 -4.50 -25.16
CA ASN A 115 -2.24 -5.75 -25.13
C ASN A 115 -1.51 -6.07 -23.80
N GLN A 116 -1.78 -5.33 -22.72
CA GLN A 116 -1.28 -5.64 -21.39
C GLN A 116 -2.40 -6.22 -20.54
N SER A 117 -2.18 -7.39 -19.94
CA SER A 117 -3.08 -7.96 -18.94
C SER A 117 -2.76 -7.40 -17.56
N PHE A 118 -3.79 -7.13 -16.78
CA PHE A 118 -3.66 -6.73 -15.39
C PHE A 118 -4.78 -7.35 -14.56
N SER A 119 -4.49 -7.62 -13.28
CA SER A 119 -5.44 -8.17 -12.33
C SER A 119 -5.73 -7.17 -11.23
N TYR A 120 -6.99 -7.09 -10.81
CA TYR A 120 -7.46 -6.12 -9.84
C TYR A 120 -8.57 -6.71 -8.98
N LEU A 121 -8.82 -6.08 -7.83
CA LEU A 121 -9.93 -6.33 -6.94
C LEU A 121 -10.93 -5.18 -7.05
N GLY A 122 -12.23 -5.52 -7.00
CA GLY A 122 -13.31 -4.54 -6.97
C GLY A 122 -13.91 -4.24 -8.33
N GLU A 123 -14.79 -3.25 -8.36
CA GLU A 123 -15.58 -2.87 -9.52
C GLU A 123 -15.53 -1.34 -9.70
N LYS A 124 -15.80 -0.85 -10.91
CA LYS A 124 -15.86 0.60 -11.14
C LYS A 124 -16.93 1.21 -10.21
N PRO A 125 -16.67 2.39 -9.60
CA PRO A 125 -15.64 3.36 -9.97
C PRO A 125 -14.27 3.19 -9.29
N VAL A 126 -14.11 2.27 -8.32
CA VAL A 126 -12.88 2.11 -7.55
C VAL A 126 -12.41 0.66 -7.58
N ARG A 127 -11.21 0.45 -8.14
CA ARG A 127 -10.55 -0.84 -8.18
C ARG A 127 -9.15 -0.72 -7.59
N ILE A 128 -8.59 -1.83 -7.14
CA ILE A 128 -7.21 -1.87 -6.65
C ILE A 128 -6.41 -3.00 -7.28
N MET A 129 -5.14 -2.75 -7.52
CA MET A 129 -4.14 -3.78 -7.82
C MET A 129 -3.23 -3.92 -6.62
N THR A 130 -2.96 -5.15 -6.21
CA THR A 130 -2.11 -5.48 -5.06
C THR A 130 -1.27 -6.72 -5.37
N ASP A 131 -0.30 -7.03 -4.52
CA ASP A 131 0.49 -8.26 -4.60
C ASP A 131 -0.43 -9.51 -4.62
N GLN A 132 -0.02 -10.56 -5.35
CA GLN A 132 -0.84 -11.77 -5.56
C GLN A 132 -1.26 -12.47 -4.27
N ASP A 133 -0.43 -12.36 -3.22
CA ASP A 133 -0.69 -13.00 -1.94
C ASP A 133 -1.72 -12.25 -1.08
N GLY A 134 -2.14 -11.04 -1.50
CA GLY A 134 -3.12 -10.21 -0.82
C GLY A 134 -2.57 -9.47 0.41
N PHE A 135 -3.45 -9.18 1.36
CA PHE A 135 -3.12 -8.40 2.55
C PHE A 135 -2.73 -9.29 3.73
N TYR A 136 -1.75 -8.84 4.51
CA TYR A 136 -1.31 -9.50 5.74
C TYR A 136 -1.25 -8.47 6.87
N GLU A 137 -1.65 -8.92 8.05
CA GLU A 137 -1.69 -8.06 9.24
C GLU A 137 -0.31 -7.42 9.55
N GLY A 138 -0.33 -6.16 9.98
CA GLY A 138 0.85 -5.44 10.50
C GLY A 138 1.99 -5.21 9.50
N GLN A 139 1.74 -5.45 8.21
CA GLN A 139 2.74 -5.35 7.14
C GLN A 139 2.24 -4.38 6.07
N THR A 140 3.11 -3.59 5.47
CA THR A 140 2.76 -2.73 4.34
C THR A 140 2.51 -3.57 3.10
N GLN A 141 1.37 -3.37 2.46
CA GLN A 141 1.07 -3.86 1.12
C GLN A 141 1.06 -2.70 0.13
N ARG A 142 1.63 -2.94 -1.04
CA ARG A 142 1.62 -1.97 -2.13
C ARG A 142 0.30 -2.09 -2.86
N VAL A 143 -0.39 -0.96 -2.99
CA VAL A 143 -1.69 -0.88 -3.63
C VAL A 143 -1.67 0.22 -4.67
N ILE A 144 -2.03 -0.13 -5.91
CA ILE A 144 -2.31 0.83 -6.97
C ILE A 144 -3.82 0.95 -7.08
N TRP A 145 -4.33 2.15 -6.84
CA TRP A 145 -5.74 2.47 -6.94
C TRP A 145 -6.07 2.92 -8.35
N LEU A 146 -7.17 2.40 -8.90
CA LEU A 146 -7.67 2.71 -10.23
C LEU A 146 -9.04 3.36 -10.08
N LEU A 147 -9.15 4.62 -10.52
CA LEU A 147 -10.35 5.43 -10.39
C LEU A 147 -11.02 5.65 -11.76
N ASN A 148 -12.35 5.60 -11.77
CA ASN A 148 -13.15 5.95 -12.93
C ASN A 148 -14.28 6.91 -12.56
N GLY A 149 -14.66 7.78 -13.50
CA GLY A 149 -15.73 8.77 -13.32
C GLY A 149 -15.23 10.11 -12.77
N GLU A 150 -16.11 10.85 -12.11
CA GLU A 150 -15.81 12.19 -11.59
C GLU A 150 -15.18 12.12 -10.20
N TYR A 151 -13.96 12.64 -10.08
CA TYR A 151 -13.24 12.76 -8.82
C TYR A 151 -12.44 14.07 -8.78
N ALA A 152 -12.12 14.51 -7.56
CA ALA A 152 -11.25 15.64 -7.30
C ALA A 152 -9.77 15.25 -7.51
N PRO A 153 -8.86 16.21 -7.76
CA PRO A 153 -7.44 15.92 -7.90
C PRO A 153 -6.79 15.25 -6.69
N GLU A 154 -7.41 15.34 -5.51
CA GLU A 154 -6.99 14.68 -4.28
C GLU A 154 -8.13 13.81 -3.73
N VAL A 155 -7.77 12.61 -3.26
CA VAL A 155 -8.70 11.65 -2.66
C VAL A 155 -8.23 11.20 -1.29
N GLU A 156 -9.17 10.91 -0.41
CA GLU A 156 -8.94 10.39 0.94
C GLU A 156 -9.27 8.90 1.01
N ILE A 157 -8.48 8.15 1.76
CA ILE A 157 -8.67 6.71 1.96
C ILE A 157 -8.93 6.42 3.43
N ALA A 158 -9.98 5.65 3.70
CA ALA A 158 -10.28 5.13 5.02
C ALA A 158 -10.51 3.62 4.97
N ALA A 159 -10.06 2.90 5.99
CA ALA A 159 -10.31 1.48 6.16
C ALA A 159 -11.27 1.24 7.33
N TYR A 160 -12.21 0.31 7.16
CA TYR A 160 -13.15 -0.12 8.18
C TYR A 160 -13.07 -1.63 8.34
N ASN A 161 -12.96 -2.12 9.56
CA ASN A 161 -13.04 -3.55 9.86
C ASN A 161 -14.50 -3.93 10.20
N THR A 162 -14.85 -5.21 10.07
CA THR A 162 -16.11 -5.80 10.54
C THR A 162 -16.43 -5.49 12.00
N ASP A 163 -15.41 -5.29 12.84
CA ASP A 163 -15.57 -4.97 14.26
C ASP A 163 -15.87 -3.48 14.51
N GLY A 164 -15.93 -2.65 13.46
CA GLY A 164 -16.23 -1.22 13.54
C GLY A 164 -15.01 -0.31 13.69
N THR A 165 -13.79 -0.86 13.75
CA THR A 165 -12.55 -0.08 13.76
C THR A 165 -12.40 0.72 12.48
N ARG A 166 -12.13 2.03 12.59
CA ARG A 166 -11.86 2.94 11.47
C ARG A 166 -10.41 3.41 11.50
N LEU A 167 -9.73 3.34 10.36
CA LEU A 167 -8.38 3.85 10.16
C LEU A 167 -8.36 4.85 9.00
N ALA A 168 -7.76 6.02 9.22
CA ALA A 168 -7.42 6.93 8.14
C ALA A 168 -6.11 6.46 7.49
N LEU A 169 -6.14 6.12 6.21
CA LEU A 169 -4.97 5.63 5.48
C LEU A 169 -4.19 6.76 4.79
N GLY A 170 -4.83 7.91 4.57
CA GLY A 170 -4.18 9.13 4.09
C GLY A 170 -4.94 9.81 2.97
N SER A 171 -4.35 10.89 2.46
CA SER A 171 -4.80 11.60 1.27
C SER A 171 -3.75 11.47 0.16
N TYR A 172 -4.19 11.35 -1.08
CA TYR A 172 -3.33 11.09 -2.23
C TYR A 172 -3.76 11.94 -3.42
N GLU A 173 -2.76 12.50 -4.10
CA GLU A 173 -2.96 13.15 -5.40
C GLU A 173 -3.21 12.08 -6.47
N VAL A 174 -4.25 12.29 -7.27
CA VAL A 174 -4.59 11.43 -8.38
C VAL A 174 -3.70 11.79 -9.57
N MET A 175 -2.99 10.78 -10.07
CA MET A 175 -2.13 10.86 -11.24
C MET A 175 -2.92 10.60 -12.54
N ASP A 176 -2.23 10.74 -13.67
CA ASP A 176 -2.73 10.50 -15.02
C ASP A 176 -3.44 9.13 -15.20
N PRO A 177 -4.20 8.93 -16.29
CA PRO A 177 -4.83 7.64 -16.59
C PRO A 177 -3.85 6.45 -16.55
N LEU A 178 -4.33 5.30 -16.05
CA LEU A 178 -3.59 4.04 -16.07
C LEU A 178 -4.52 2.90 -16.47
N TYR A 179 -4.11 2.11 -17.46
CA TYR A 179 -4.95 1.10 -18.10
C TYR A 179 -6.29 1.70 -18.58
N ASP A 180 -7.41 1.12 -18.14
CA ASP A 180 -8.77 1.59 -18.43
C ASP A 180 -9.34 2.52 -17.34
N ALA A 181 -8.50 2.99 -16.42
CA ALA A 181 -8.85 3.94 -15.37
C ALA A 181 -8.59 5.38 -15.84
N ASP A 182 -9.50 6.28 -15.47
CA ASP A 182 -9.38 7.71 -15.81
C ASP A 182 -8.25 8.37 -14.99
N GLY A 183 -7.90 7.80 -13.84
CA GLY A 183 -6.80 8.24 -12.99
C GLY A 183 -6.35 7.12 -12.03
N HIS A 184 -5.15 7.27 -11.47
CA HIS A 184 -4.61 6.29 -10.52
C HIS A 184 -3.75 6.94 -9.45
N PHE A 185 -3.48 6.21 -8.36
CA PHE A 185 -2.46 6.61 -7.40
C PHE A 185 -1.90 5.38 -6.65
N PRO A 186 -0.60 5.33 -6.37
CA PRO A 186 0.01 4.29 -5.53
C PRO A 186 -0.09 4.63 -4.05
N SER A 187 -0.17 3.60 -3.20
CA SER A 187 -0.13 3.75 -1.75
C SER A 187 0.51 2.52 -1.09
N GLY A 188 1.05 2.72 0.12
CA GLY A 188 1.42 1.64 1.03
C GLY A 188 0.39 1.55 2.16
N ILE A 189 -0.36 0.46 2.22
CA ILE A 189 -1.43 0.27 3.21
C ILE A 189 -0.97 -0.73 4.26
N VAL A 190 -1.19 -0.41 5.54
CA VAL A 190 -0.94 -1.31 6.67
C VAL A 190 -2.25 -1.51 7.40
N LEU A 191 -2.70 -2.77 7.49
CA LEU A 191 -3.90 -3.14 8.26
C LEU A 191 -3.47 -3.95 9.48
N PRO A 192 -3.79 -3.53 10.71
CA PRO A 192 -3.19 -4.09 11.93
C PRO A 192 -3.76 -5.46 12.31
N GLU A 193 -5.02 -5.71 11.97
CA GLU A 193 -5.75 -6.90 12.41
C GLU A 193 -6.21 -7.74 11.20
N PRO A 194 -6.21 -9.07 11.33
CA PRO A 194 -6.72 -9.95 10.29
C PRO A 194 -8.25 -9.84 10.20
N GLY A 195 -8.82 -10.37 9.12
CA GLY A 195 -10.26 -10.37 8.88
C GLY A 195 -10.65 -9.52 7.68
N LYS A 196 -11.95 -9.22 7.55
CA LYS A 196 -12.48 -8.49 6.41
C LYS A 196 -12.37 -6.98 6.65
N TRP A 197 -11.89 -6.27 5.64
CA TRP A 197 -11.74 -4.83 5.66
C TRP A 197 -12.39 -4.20 4.44
N LYS A 198 -13.06 -3.07 4.66
CA LYS A 198 -13.61 -2.19 3.64
C LYS A 198 -12.66 -1.03 3.45
N LEU A 199 -12.07 -0.90 2.28
CA LEU A 199 -11.25 0.23 1.90
C LEU A 199 -12.11 1.21 1.09
N GLU A 200 -12.39 2.37 1.66
CA GLU A 200 -13.27 3.40 1.11
C GLU A 200 -12.46 4.56 0.57
N VAL A 201 -12.77 4.97 -0.66
CA VAL A 201 -12.20 6.15 -1.30
C VAL A 201 -13.23 7.28 -1.26
N ARG A 202 -12.78 8.45 -0.83
CA ARG A 202 -13.58 9.67 -0.79
C ARG A 202 -12.93 10.75 -1.63
N SER A 203 -13.74 11.50 -2.35
CA SER A 203 -13.32 12.60 -3.23
C SER A 203 -14.12 13.84 -2.86
N GLY A 204 -13.44 14.93 -2.46
CA GLY A 204 -14.10 16.15 -1.98
C GLY A 204 -15.07 15.89 -0.82
N GLY A 205 -14.71 14.98 0.09
CA GLY A 205 -15.54 14.55 1.23
C GLY A 205 -16.67 13.58 0.91
N LYS A 206 -16.96 13.31 -0.36
CA LYS A 206 -18.02 12.38 -0.80
C LYS A 206 -17.47 10.98 -1.05
N HIS A 207 -18.25 9.95 -0.75
CA HIS A 207 -17.90 8.57 -1.10
C HIS A 207 -17.82 8.42 -2.62
N LEU A 208 -16.68 7.97 -3.13
CA LEU A 208 -16.46 7.67 -4.54
C LEU A 208 -16.73 6.18 -4.82
N GLY A 209 -16.14 5.30 -4.01
CA GLY A 209 -16.31 3.86 -4.11
C GLY A 209 -15.51 3.12 -3.05
N GLN A 210 -15.62 1.79 -3.03
CA GLN A 210 -15.02 0.96 -1.99
C GLN A 210 -14.61 -0.41 -2.52
N VAL A 211 -13.61 -1.02 -1.87
CA VAL A 211 -13.16 -2.39 -2.12
C VAL A 211 -13.14 -3.16 -0.80
N PHE A 212 -13.69 -4.37 -0.80
CA PHE A 212 -13.62 -5.28 0.34
C PHE A 212 -12.48 -6.28 0.15
N VAL A 213 -11.59 -6.36 1.14
CA VAL A 213 -10.41 -7.22 1.12
C VAL A 213 -10.38 -8.10 2.37
N GLU A 214 -9.67 -9.22 2.27
CA GLU A 214 -9.36 -10.07 3.42
C GLU A 214 -7.90 -9.88 3.82
N VAL A 215 -7.68 -9.59 5.09
CA VAL A 215 -6.37 -9.50 5.72
C VAL A 215 -6.07 -10.83 6.39
N LYS A 216 -5.01 -11.49 5.93
CA LYS A 216 -4.58 -12.79 6.42
C LYS A 216 -3.75 -12.64 7.69
N LYS A 217 -3.92 -13.60 8.60
CA LYS A 217 -3.06 -13.75 9.78
C LYS A 217 -1.67 -14.25 9.36
N GLY A 218 -0.62 -13.75 10.01
CA GLY A 218 0.75 -14.23 9.83
C GLY A 218 1.61 -13.40 8.87
N ILE A 219 2.65 -14.03 8.33
CA ILE A 219 3.75 -13.33 7.61
C ILE A 219 3.55 -13.43 6.11
N ALA A 220 3.59 -12.29 5.40
CA ALA A 220 3.53 -12.26 3.95
C ALA A 220 4.67 -13.07 3.31
N PRO A 221 4.43 -13.85 2.24
CA PRO A 221 5.46 -14.66 1.59
C PRO A 221 6.71 -13.85 1.18
N ALA A 222 6.51 -12.65 0.65
CA ALA A 222 7.60 -11.74 0.31
C ALA A 222 8.48 -11.37 1.52
N ASN A 223 7.86 -11.06 2.66
CA ASN A 223 8.61 -10.77 3.89
C ASN A 223 9.32 -12.01 4.42
N ARG A 224 8.68 -13.19 4.37
CA ARG A 224 9.29 -14.46 4.78
C ARG A 224 10.56 -14.77 3.97
N GLN A 225 10.49 -14.62 2.65
CA GLN A 225 11.61 -14.85 1.75
C GLN A 225 12.73 -13.83 1.94
N LEU A 226 12.38 -12.59 2.28
CA LEU A 226 13.35 -11.52 2.52
C LEU A 226 14.08 -11.68 3.86
N VAL A 227 13.35 -11.79 4.97
CA VAL A 227 13.95 -11.64 6.31
C VAL A 227 14.64 -12.90 6.82
N GLY A 228 14.20 -14.09 6.40
CA GLY A 228 14.78 -15.36 6.85
C GLY A 228 16.28 -15.46 6.57
N PRO A 229 16.73 -15.32 5.30
CA PRO A 229 18.14 -15.36 4.94
C PRO A 229 18.97 -14.28 5.63
N ILE A 230 18.43 -13.06 5.78
CA ILE A 230 19.12 -11.94 6.43
C ILE A 230 19.41 -12.26 7.90
N ILE A 231 18.42 -12.80 8.62
CA ILE A 231 18.58 -13.18 10.02
C ILE A 231 19.57 -14.34 10.13
N GLN A 232 19.48 -15.33 9.24
CA GLN A 232 20.41 -16.46 9.25
C GLN A 232 21.85 -15.99 9.05
N GLN A 233 22.12 -15.19 8.01
CA GLN A 233 23.45 -14.66 7.74
C GLN A 233 23.99 -13.79 8.88
N TYR A 234 23.14 -12.98 9.50
CA TYR A 234 23.50 -12.22 10.68
C TYR A 234 23.90 -13.14 11.84
N LEU A 235 23.06 -14.13 12.15
CA LEU A 235 23.32 -15.10 13.20
C LEU A 235 24.55 -15.96 12.91
N GLU A 236 24.96 -16.15 11.66
CA GLU A 236 26.19 -16.86 11.28
C GLU A 236 27.46 -16.04 11.56
N THR A 237 27.36 -14.71 11.54
CA THR A 237 28.51 -13.79 11.66
C THR A 237 28.60 -13.09 13.01
N GLU A 238 27.50 -12.99 13.75
CA GLU A 238 27.40 -12.32 15.05
C GLU A 238 28.30 -12.99 16.12
N SER A 239 29.32 -12.27 16.57
CA SER A 239 30.31 -12.76 17.54
C SER A 239 30.18 -12.17 18.92
N ASP A 240 29.61 -10.98 19.06
CA ASP A 240 29.74 -10.20 20.29
C ASP A 240 28.82 -10.76 21.37
N GLN A 241 27.57 -11.08 21.00
CA GLN A 241 26.61 -11.66 21.93
C GLN A 241 26.54 -13.20 21.85
N LEU A 242 26.93 -13.77 20.70
CA LEU A 242 26.76 -15.22 20.42
C LEU A 242 28.10 -15.96 20.25
N GLY A 243 29.24 -15.30 20.45
CA GLY A 243 30.57 -15.90 20.24
C GLY A 243 30.86 -17.11 21.14
N TRP A 244 30.22 -17.19 22.30
CA TRP A 244 30.34 -18.32 23.23
C TRP A 244 29.81 -19.65 22.66
N LEU A 245 28.94 -19.60 21.63
CA LEU A 245 28.45 -20.78 20.91
C LEU A 245 29.47 -21.36 19.92
N GLY A 246 30.59 -20.67 19.71
CA GLY A 246 31.62 -21.06 18.75
C GLY A 246 31.35 -20.58 17.33
N LYS A 247 32.39 -20.64 16.49
CA LYS A 247 32.35 -20.17 15.09
C LYS A 247 31.58 -21.11 14.15
N HIS A 248 31.58 -22.41 14.46
CA HIS A 248 30.84 -23.41 13.70
C HIS A 248 29.54 -23.70 14.44
N ARG A 249 28.43 -23.24 13.85
CA ARG A 249 27.11 -23.34 14.44
C ARG A 249 26.09 -23.73 13.38
N GLU A 250 25.19 -24.63 13.73
CA GLU A 250 24.00 -24.93 12.96
C GLU A 250 22.88 -24.01 13.46
N ILE A 251 22.26 -23.28 12.54
CA ILE A 251 21.25 -22.27 12.86
C ILE A 251 19.93 -22.67 12.20
N ASN A 252 18.87 -22.72 12.99
CA ASN A 252 17.50 -22.89 12.51
C ASN A 252 16.66 -21.71 13.01
N VAL A 253 16.10 -20.96 12.05
CA VAL A 253 15.28 -19.78 12.29
C VAL A 253 13.84 -20.09 11.89
N GLU A 254 12.93 -20.01 12.85
CA GLU A 254 11.49 -20.16 12.62
C GLU A 254 10.82 -18.81 12.88
N LEU A 255 10.26 -18.21 11.83
CA LEU A 255 9.63 -16.90 11.95
C LEU A 255 8.26 -17.01 12.66
N LEU A 256 8.04 -16.18 13.67
CA LEU A 256 6.81 -16.11 14.47
C LEU A 256 5.92 -14.92 14.06
N GLY A 257 6.54 -13.79 13.70
CA GLY A 257 5.83 -12.60 13.26
C GLY A 257 6.73 -11.58 12.61
N VAL A 258 6.15 -10.70 11.79
CA VAL A 258 6.83 -9.56 11.18
C VAL A 258 5.92 -8.35 11.30
N GLU A 259 6.46 -7.29 11.90
CA GLU A 259 5.88 -5.95 11.86
C GLU A 259 6.70 -5.12 10.87
N ALA A 260 6.06 -4.71 9.78
CA ALA A 260 6.69 -3.94 8.72
C ALA A 260 5.77 -2.78 8.34
N PRO A 261 5.65 -1.75 9.20
CA PRO A 261 4.75 -0.62 8.95
C PRO A 261 5.23 0.27 7.79
N ASP A 262 6.51 0.20 7.45
CA ASP A 262 7.08 0.84 6.28
C ASP A 262 8.12 -0.08 5.60
N ALA A 263 8.55 0.30 4.40
CA ALA A 263 9.51 -0.49 3.63
C ALA A 263 10.93 -0.44 4.23
N ALA A 264 11.29 0.62 4.98
CA ALA A 264 12.64 0.85 5.45
C ALA A 264 12.95 0.14 6.77
N LYS A 265 11.95 -0.11 7.62
CA LYS A 265 12.14 -0.68 8.96
C LYS A 265 11.19 -1.84 9.18
N ARG A 266 11.75 -2.94 9.68
CA ARG A 266 10.99 -4.13 10.07
C ARG A 266 11.43 -4.65 11.42
N THR A 267 10.48 -5.05 12.24
CA THR A 267 10.71 -5.84 13.44
C THR A 267 10.30 -7.28 13.16
N VAL A 268 11.22 -8.21 13.32
CA VAL A 268 10.99 -9.63 13.06
C VAL A 268 11.10 -10.41 14.36
N TYR A 269 10.09 -11.19 14.67
CA TYR A 269 10.07 -12.08 15.82
C TYR A 269 10.28 -13.50 15.33
N ALA A 270 11.26 -14.19 15.89
CA ALA A 270 11.60 -15.55 15.47
C ALA A 270 11.96 -16.43 16.66
N TRP A 271 11.69 -17.72 16.54
CA TRP A 271 12.28 -18.75 17.40
C TRP A 271 13.58 -19.21 16.77
N VAL A 272 14.68 -19.02 17.48
CA VAL A 272 16.01 -19.34 16.98
C VAL A 272 16.57 -20.52 17.75
N LYS A 273 17.05 -21.53 17.03
CA LYS A 273 17.82 -22.64 17.58
C LYS A 273 19.22 -22.58 16.99
N ILE A 274 20.23 -22.56 17.85
CA ILE A 274 21.64 -22.57 17.48
C ILE A 274 22.30 -23.74 18.19
N THR A 275 22.93 -24.63 17.44
CA THR A 275 23.72 -25.74 17.97
C THR A 275 25.19 -25.48 17.66
N GLY A 276 26.00 -25.26 18.68
CA GLY A 276 27.44 -25.04 18.58
C GLY A 276 28.25 -26.33 18.65
N SER A 277 29.51 -26.27 18.22
CA SER A 277 30.42 -27.42 18.16
C SER A 277 30.77 -28.05 19.51
N ASN A 278 30.62 -27.30 20.62
CA ASN A 278 31.07 -27.72 21.96
C ASN A 278 29.93 -28.20 22.86
N SER A 279 28.90 -28.84 22.29
CA SER A 279 27.64 -29.19 23.00
C SER A 279 26.88 -27.99 23.60
N SER A 280 27.26 -26.77 23.20
CA SER A 280 26.58 -25.54 23.59
C SER A 280 25.41 -25.33 22.65
N ALA A 281 24.21 -25.13 23.19
CA ALA A 281 23.01 -24.91 22.39
C ALA A 281 22.21 -23.75 22.97
N LEU A 282 21.59 -22.99 22.07
CA LEU A 282 20.66 -21.92 22.39
C LEU A 282 19.35 -22.21 21.68
N SER A 283 18.23 -22.14 22.40
CA SER A 283 16.90 -22.23 21.82
C SER A 283 16.00 -21.19 22.49
N ALA A 284 15.88 -20.02 21.89
CA ALA A 284 15.16 -18.90 22.49
C ALA A 284 14.36 -18.12 21.42
N PRO A 285 13.24 -17.49 21.82
CA PRO A 285 12.61 -16.48 20.98
C PRO A 285 13.49 -15.22 20.95
N MET A 286 13.60 -14.59 19.79
CA MET A 286 14.41 -13.40 19.56
C MET A 286 13.63 -12.37 18.74
N ALA A 287 13.89 -11.10 18.99
CA ALA A 287 13.35 -9.99 18.22
C ALA A 287 14.50 -9.28 17.46
N PHE A 288 14.37 -9.13 16.15
CA PHE A 288 15.37 -8.55 15.26
C PHE A 288 14.86 -7.22 14.67
N GLN A 289 15.72 -6.22 14.63
CA GLN A 289 15.47 -4.95 13.96
C GLN A 289 16.22 -4.92 12.62
N ILE A 290 15.48 -4.95 11.52
CA ILE A 290 16.01 -4.95 10.17
C ILE A 290 15.74 -3.60 9.53
N VAL A 291 16.78 -2.98 8.96
CA VAL A 291 16.69 -1.65 8.34
C VAL A 291 17.29 -1.67 6.94
N TYR A 292 16.63 -0.97 6.01
CA TYR A 292 17.16 -0.64 4.68
C TYR A 292 18.09 0.58 4.77
N ASN A 293 19.32 0.45 4.31
CA ASN A 293 20.28 1.56 4.30
C ASN A 293 20.38 2.29 2.95
N GLY A 294 19.57 1.93 1.96
CA GLY A 294 19.66 2.45 0.59
C GLY A 294 20.32 1.51 -0.42
N ASN A 295 20.93 0.42 0.05
CA ASN A 295 21.53 -0.60 -0.80
C ASN A 295 21.01 -1.99 -0.44
N ASP A 296 21.03 -2.35 0.84
CA ASP A 296 20.61 -3.65 1.34
C ASP A 296 19.83 -3.55 2.67
N TYR A 297 19.17 -4.66 3.00
CA TYR A 297 18.56 -4.86 4.31
C TYR A 297 19.53 -5.59 5.21
N ARG A 298 19.71 -5.08 6.43
CA ARG A 298 20.57 -5.70 7.43
C ARG A 298 19.94 -5.68 8.82
N VAL A 299 20.29 -6.67 9.62
CA VAL A 299 20.01 -6.63 11.06
C VAL A 299 20.88 -5.54 11.67
N THR A 300 20.25 -4.62 12.38
CA THR A 300 20.93 -3.53 13.11
C THR A 300 21.01 -3.78 14.60
N ASN A 301 20.08 -4.57 15.11
CA ASN A 301 19.99 -4.93 16.52
C ASN A 301 19.16 -6.21 16.67
N PHE A 302 19.40 -6.94 17.75
CA PHE A 302 18.51 -8.01 18.19
C PHE A 302 18.40 -8.04 19.71
N LYS A 303 17.30 -8.60 20.21
CA LYS A 303 17.03 -8.74 21.64
C LYS A 303 16.58 -10.15 21.95
N MET A 304 17.06 -10.67 23.08
CA MET A 304 16.65 -11.94 23.67
C MET A 304 16.01 -11.66 25.04
N PRO A 305 15.05 -12.49 25.49
CA PRO A 305 14.56 -12.42 26.85
C PRO A 305 15.69 -12.58 27.87
N GLU A 306 15.58 -11.87 28.98
CA GLU A 306 16.42 -12.13 30.15
C GLU A 306 16.17 -13.52 30.74
N ASP A 307 17.15 -14.09 31.45
CA ASP A 307 17.03 -15.40 32.07
C ASP A 307 16.38 -15.36 33.48
N GLY A 308 16.05 -16.54 34.01
CA GLY A 308 15.62 -16.72 35.40
C GLY A 308 14.27 -16.08 35.73
N SER A 309 14.20 -15.40 36.89
CA SER A 309 12.95 -14.79 37.38
C SER A 309 12.41 -13.68 36.48
N ASN A 310 13.26 -13.06 35.66
CA ASN A 310 12.87 -11.94 34.81
C ASN A 310 12.33 -12.39 33.44
N TYR A 311 12.51 -13.66 33.08
CA TYR A 311 12.20 -14.20 31.75
C TYR A 311 10.80 -13.86 31.26
N GLN A 312 9.77 -14.13 32.08
CA GLN A 312 8.38 -13.86 31.70
C GLN A 312 8.10 -12.36 31.51
N SER A 313 8.65 -11.52 32.39
CA SER A 313 8.49 -10.07 32.27
C SER A 313 9.22 -9.51 31.05
N SER A 314 10.39 -10.06 30.72
CA SER A 314 11.17 -9.68 29.54
C SER A 314 10.49 -10.11 28.25
N LEU A 315 9.89 -11.32 28.22
CA LEU A 315 9.09 -11.78 27.09
C LEU A 315 7.96 -10.80 26.79
N GLN A 316 7.16 -10.44 27.81
CA GLN A 316 6.02 -9.54 27.63
C GLN A 316 6.42 -8.14 27.13
N LYS A 317 7.63 -7.68 27.47
CA LYS A 317 8.17 -6.40 26.98
C LYS A 317 8.68 -6.46 25.55
N LEU A 318 9.19 -7.61 25.13
CA LEU A 318 9.87 -7.77 23.83
C LEU A 318 8.94 -8.21 22.71
N PHE A 319 7.88 -8.96 23.03
CA PHE A 319 7.03 -9.60 22.03
C PHE A 319 5.59 -9.11 22.14
N PRO A 320 4.92 -8.83 21.00
CA PRO A 320 3.51 -8.45 21.00
C PRO A 320 2.63 -9.63 21.45
N PRO A 321 1.41 -9.38 21.98
CA PRO A 321 0.53 -10.41 22.51
C PRO A 321 0.29 -11.60 21.57
N LYS A 322 0.14 -11.32 20.27
CA LYS A 322 -0.06 -12.34 19.23
C LYS A 322 1.12 -13.31 19.09
N VAL A 323 2.35 -12.82 19.24
CA VAL A 323 3.55 -13.64 19.17
C VAL A 323 3.76 -14.40 20.48
N LEU A 324 3.44 -13.78 21.63
CA LEU A 324 3.46 -14.46 22.93
C LEU A 324 2.54 -15.68 22.96
N GLU A 325 1.36 -15.58 22.35
CA GLU A 325 0.44 -16.71 22.23
C GLU A 325 1.08 -17.89 21.47
N GLN A 326 1.76 -17.61 20.35
CA GLN A 326 2.47 -18.63 19.59
C GLN A 326 3.62 -19.27 20.39
N ILE A 327 4.39 -18.46 21.12
CA ILE A 327 5.47 -18.92 22.00
C ILE A 327 4.91 -19.85 23.09
N ASN A 328 3.82 -19.46 23.73
CA ASN A 328 3.18 -20.25 24.79
C ASN A 328 2.61 -21.56 24.25
N ASN A 329 1.97 -21.53 23.08
CA ASN A 329 1.43 -22.74 22.45
C ASN A 329 2.54 -23.74 22.10
N ARG A 330 3.70 -23.24 21.66
CA ARG A 330 4.88 -24.07 21.43
C ARG A 330 5.41 -24.73 22.70
N SER A 331 5.43 -24.01 23.83
CA SER A 331 5.89 -24.60 25.10
C SER A 331 4.97 -25.71 25.61
N LYS A 332 3.68 -25.68 25.27
CA LYS A 332 2.70 -26.70 25.66
C LYS A 332 2.72 -27.94 24.75
N ALA A 333 3.23 -27.80 23.53
CA ALA A 333 3.28 -28.88 22.55
C ALA A 333 4.55 -29.76 22.65
N LYS A 334 5.45 -29.45 23.59
CA LYS A 334 6.63 -30.26 23.94
C LYS A 334 6.38 -31.04 25.22
#